data_AF-A0A960IZS8-F1
#
_entry.id   AF-A0A960IZS8-F1
#
_cell.length_a   1.000
_cell.length_b   1.000
_cell.length_c   1.000
_cell.angle_alpha   90.00
_cell.angle_beta   90.00
_cell.angle_gamma   90.00
#
_symmetry.space_group_name_H-M   'P 1'
#
loop_
_entity.id
_entity.type
_entity.pdbx_description
1 polymer ?
#
loop_
_entity_poly.entity_id
_entity_poly.type
_entity_poly.pdbx_seq_one_letter_code
_entity_poly.pdbx_strand_id
1 'polypeptide(L)'
;MLFFIAGSTKERFHTLEIKRLGGLLVQAPHMAWLLGLSVMASLGLPGLAGFWGEFPAILSAYEPGAGMDQTVFRVYMVIAAVGTVLAAGYLLWLYQRVAFGTPKEEWEGHDIPDATVYELVAWAPMVILMVVLGVYPNLLFEVTDGAVARSLAALGVGG
;
A
#
# COMPACT_ATOMS: atom_id res chain seq x y z
N MET A 1 0.69 5.62 5.83
CA MET A 1 1.11 6.64 4.85
C MET A 1 -0.05 7.21 4.05
N LEU A 2 -0.83 6.41 3.30
CA LEU A 2 -1.98 6.93 2.50
C LEU A 2 -2.93 7.84 3.28
N PHE A 3 -3.29 7.47 4.52
CA PHE A 3 -4.13 8.32 5.37
C PHE A 3 -3.47 9.63 5.82
N PHE A 4 -2.14 9.64 6.04
CA PHE A 4 -1.43 10.87 6.37
C PHE A 4 -1.45 11.84 5.20
N ILE A 5 -1.22 11.33 3.99
CA ILE A 5 -1.30 12.14 2.77
C ILE A 5 -2.73 12.61 2.55
N ALA A 6 -3.74 11.75 2.72
CA ALA A 6 -5.14 12.16 2.60
C ALA A 6 -5.52 13.25 3.62
N GLY A 7 -5.06 13.15 4.86
CA GLY A 7 -5.26 14.18 5.89
C GLY A 7 -4.61 15.51 5.48
N SER A 8 -3.35 15.45 5.04
CA SER A 8 -2.57 16.58 4.55
C SER A 8 -3.18 17.24 3.30
N THR A 9 -3.75 16.45 2.38
CA THR A 9 -4.53 16.92 1.24
C THR A 9 -5.81 17.61 1.70
N LYS A 10 -6.55 17.03 2.66
CA LYS A 10 -7.77 17.64 3.20
C LYS A 10 -7.48 18.97 3.90
N GLU A 11 -6.35 19.08 4.58
CA GLU A 11 -5.94 20.33 5.25
C GLU A 11 -5.71 21.46 4.25
N ARG A 12 -5.10 21.16 3.10
CA ARG A 12 -4.75 22.15 2.05
C ARG A 12 -5.90 22.48 1.11
N PHE A 13 -6.60 21.46 0.63
CA PHE A 13 -7.68 21.59 -0.35
C PHE A 13 -9.06 21.70 0.28
N HIS A 14 -9.18 21.52 1.61
CA HIS A 14 -10.46 21.49 2.34
C HIS A 14 -11.50 20.50 1.79
N THR A 15 -11.08 19.58 0.93
CA THR A 15 -11.92 18.59 0.27
C THR A 15 -11.15 17.29 0.04
N LEU A 16 -11.89 16.19 -0.02
CA LEU A 16 -11.40 14.88 -0.44
C LEU A 16 -12.14 14.37 -1.69
N GLU A 17 -12.92 15.25 -2.33
CA GLU A 17 -13.66 14.90 -3.54
C GLU A 17 -12.68 14.78 -4.71
N ILE A 18 -12.41 13.54 -5.14
CA ILE A 18 -11.46 13.21 -6.22
C ILE A 18 -11.73 14.00 -7.51
N LYS A 19 -12.99 14.36 -7.79
CA LYS A 19 -13.36 15.14 -8.98
C LYS A 19 -12.82 16.57 -8.96
N ARG A 20 -12.60 17.14 -7.77
CA ARG A 20 -12.09 18.51 -7.53
C ARG A 20 -10.57 18.54 -7.30
N LEU A 21 -9.96 17.37 -7.14
CA LEU A 21 -8.51 17.24 -7.06
C LEU A 21 -7.93 16.97 -8.46
N GLY A 22 -6.69 17.39 -8.69
CA GLY A 22 -5.96 17.18 -9.94
C GLY A 22 -4.67 17.98 -9.99
N GLY A 23 -3.68 17.48 -10.73
CA GLY A 23 -2.40 18.17 -10.91
C GLY A 23 -1.58 18.34 -9.63
N LEU A 24 -1.67 17.42 -8.67
CA LEU A 24 -0.89 17.50 -7.42
C LEU A 24 0.62 17.46 -7.70
N LEU A 25 1.09 16.82 -8.77
CA LEU A 25 2.50 16.84 -9.16
C LEU A 25 3.02 18.24 -9.50
N VAL A 26 2.13 19.15 -9.93
CA VAL A 26 2.48 20.53 -10.25
C VAL A 26 2.41 21.41 -9.00
N GLN A 27 1.37 21.22 -8.18
CA GLN A 27 1.10 22.06 -7.00
C GLN A 27 1.94 21.66 -5.77
N ALA A 28 2.04 20.37 -5.48
CA ALA A 28 2.70 19.81 -4.29
C ALA A 28 3.47 18.52 -4.66
N PRO A 29 4.61 18.65 -5.37
CA PRO A 29 5.32 17.51 -5.95
C PRO A 29 5.78 16.47 -4.91
N HIS A 30 6.26 16.88 -3.72
CA HIS A 30 6.69 15.91 -2.72
C HIS A 30 5.52 15.08 -2.20
N MET A 31 4.37 15.71 -1.92
CA MET A 31 3.15 14.99 -1.54
C MET A 31 2.71 14.02 -2.63
N ALA A 32 2.75 14.44 -3.91
CA ALA A 32 2.38 13.60 -5.03
C ALA A 32 3.31 12.38 -5.19
N TRP A 33 4.63 12.56 -5.07
CA TRP A 33 5.57 11.45 -5.14
C TRP A 33 5.41 10.47 -3.98
N LEU A 34 5.19 10.97 -2.76
CA LEU A 34 4.92 10.14 -1.60
C LEU A 34 3.59 9.40 -1.72
N LEU A 35 2.58 10.01 -2.35
CA LEU A 35 1.32 9.35 -2.68
C LEU A 35 1.57 8.21 -3.64
N GLY A 36 2.34 8.47 -4.71
CA GLY A 36 2.74 7.45 -5.68
C GLY A 36 3.46 6.28 -5.03
N LEU A 37 4.48 6.53 -4.20
CA LEU A 37 5.20 5.49 -3.48
C LEU A 37 4.25 4.67 -2.58
N SER A 38 3.34 5.33 -1.87
CA SER A 38 2.38 4.67 -0.98
C SER A 38 1.37 3.82 -1.75
N VAL A 39 0.91 4.32 -2.90
CA VAL A 39 0.03 3.60 -3.83
C VAL A 39 0.73 2.35 -4.35
N MET A 40 1.99 2.47 -4.79
CA MET A 40 2.79 1.34 -5.27
C MET A 40 3.04 0.31 -4.17
N ALA A 41 3.32 0.75 -2.94
CA ALA A 41 3.48 -0.13 -1.79
C ALA A 41 2.17 -0.89 -1.48
N SER A 42 1.03 -0.22 -1.58
CA SER A 42 -0.28 -0.79 -1.26
C SER A 42 -0.85 -1.72 -2.32
N LEU A 43 -0.45 -1.59 -3.58
CA LEU A 43 -0.85 -2.52 -4.65
C LEU A 43 0.07 -3.74 -4.78
N GLY A 44 1.04 -3.88 -3.88
CA GLY A 44 1.95 -5.02 -3.83
C GLY A 44 3.06 -4.98 -4.88
N LEU A 45 3.64 -3.82 -5.18
CA LEU A 45 4.79 -3.76 -6.09
C LEU A 45 5.99 -4.54 -5.51
N PRO A 46 6.61 -5.46 -6.27
CA PRO A 46 7.81 -6.16 -5.83
C PRO A 46 8.92 -5.18 -5.41
N GLY A 47 9.55 -5.45 -4.26
CA GLY A 47 10.55 -4.55 -3.67
C GLY A 47 9.99 -3.53 -2.67
N LEU A 48 8.67 -3.50 -2.45
CA LEU A 48 8.02 -2.76 -1.36
C LEU A 48 7.36 -3.72 -0.37
N ALA A 49 7.22 -3.27 0.88
CA ALA A 49 6.77 -4.12 1.99
C ALA A 49 5.40 -4.82 1.76
N GLY A 50 4.48 -4.20 1.03
CA GLY A 50 3.14 -4.77 0.79
C GLY A 50 3.17 -6.07 -0.02
N PHE A 51 4.14 -6.24 -0.94
CA PHE A 51 4.27 -7.46 -1.75
C PHE A 51 4.50 -8.69 -0.86
N TRP A 52 5.38 -8.57 0.14
CA TRP A 52 5.74 -9.69 1.03
C TRP A 52 4.63 -10.07 2.01
N GLY A 53 3.64 -9.20 2.21
CA GLY A 53 2.44 -9.54 3.00
C GLY A 53 1.40 -10.30 2.19
N GLU A 54 1.17 -9.90 0.93
CA GLU A 54 0.08 -10.46 0.12
C GLU A 54 0.50 -11.66 -0.72
N PHE A 55 1.64 -11.58 -1.41
CA PHE A 55 2.02 -12.60 -2.39
C PHE A 55 2.31 -13.98 -1.76
N PRO A 56 3.11 -14.08 -0.67
CA PRO A 56 3.31 -15.37 0.00
C PRO A 56 2.02 -15.95 0.58
N ALA A 57 1.10 -15.11 1.04
CA ALA A 57 -0.20 -15.56 1.55
C ALA A 57 -1.04 -16.20 0.43
N ILE A 58 -1.12 -15.58 -0.74
CA ILE A 58 -1.81 -16.14 -1.91
C ILE A 58 -1.10 -17.42 -2.38
N LEU A 59 0.23 -17.43 -2.42
CA LEU A 59 1.01 -18.60 -2.83
C LEU A 59 0.80 -19.79 -1.89
N SER A 60 0.69 -19.55 -0.59
CA SER A 60 0.47 -20.61 0.42
C SER A 60 -0.86 -21.35 0.23
N ALA A 61 -1.85 -20.73 -0.45
CA ALA A 61 -3.11 -21.38 -0.77
C ALA A 61 -2.98 -22.45 -1.87
N TYR A 62 -1.84 -22.59 -2.55
CA TYR A 62 -1.62 -23.61 -3.58
C TYR A 62 -1.53 -25.01 -2.98
N GLU A 63 -0.79 -25.11 -1.87
CA GLU A 63 -0.52 -26.30 -1.08
C GLU A 63 -0.86 -25.98 0.38
N PRO A 64 -2.16 -26.01 0.75
CA PRO A 64 -2.57 -25.76 2.12
C PRO A 64 -2.15 -26.91 3.05
N GLY A 65 -2.08 -26.63 4.35
CA GLY A 65 -1.64 -27.60 5.37
C GLY A 65 -2.49 -28.87 5.44
N ALA A 66 -1.95 -29.91 6.08
CA ALA A 66 -2.59 -31.21 6.21
C ALA A 66 -4.01 -31.09 6.80
N GLY A 67 -5.00 -31.73 6.15
CA GLY A 67 -6.41 -31.71 6.56
C GLY A 67 -7.25 -30.59 5.95
N MET A 68 -6.68 -29.72 5.12
CA MET A 68 -7.41 -28.66 4.40
C MET A 68 -7.76 -29.09 2.97
N ASP A 69 -8.96 -28.70 2.50
CA ASP A 69 -9.40 -29.01 1.13
C ASP A 69 -8.65 -28.13 0.11
N GLN A 70 -7.85 -28.77 -0.73
CA GLN A 70 -7.05 -28.09 -1.76
C GLN A 70 -7.90 -27.35 -2.79
N THR A 71 -9.08 -27.88 -3.12
CA THR A 71 -9.98 -27.27 -4.10
C THR A 71 -10.50 -25.94 -3.57
N VAL A 72 -10.94 -25.92 -2.31
CA VAL A 72 -11.45 -24.71 -1.66
C VAL A 72 -10.37 -23.62 -1.58
N PHE A 73 -9.16 -23.97 -1.13
CA PHE A 73 -8.07 -23.01 -1.01
C PHE A 73 -7.61 -22.46 -2.37
N ARG A 74 -7.59 -23.29 -3.42
CA ARG A 74 -7.30 -22.81 -4.78
C ARG A 74 -8.38 -21.89 -5.33
N VAL A 75 -9.66 -22.10 -4.97
CA VAL A 75 -10.72 -21.14 -5.30
C VAL A 75 -10.50 -19.81 -4.57
N TYR A 76 -10.12 -19.84 -3.29
CA TYR A 76 -9.79 -18.63 -2.53
C TYR A 76 -8.57 -17.90 -3.09
N MET A 77 -7.56 -18.63 -3.57
CA MET A 77 -6.42 -18.04 -4.28
C MET A 77 -6.87 -17.23 -5.50
N VAL A 78 -7.76 -17.79 -6.33
CA VAL A 78 -8.29 -17.08 -7.52
C VAL A 78 -9.06 -15.83 -7.09
N ILE A 79 -9.91 -15.94 -6.06
CA ILE A 79 -10.66 -14.79 -5.54
C ILE A 79 -9.70 -13.71 -5.02
N ALA A 80 -8.67 -14.10 -4.26
CA ALA A 80 -7.65 -13.19 -3.75
C ALA A 80 -6.90 -12.50 -4.89
N ALA A 81 -6.49 -13.24 -5.92
CA ALA A 81 -5.81 -12.68 -7.10
C ALA A 81 -6.69 -11.65 -7.84
N VAL A 82 -7.98 -11.92 -8.01
CA VAL A 82 -8.93 -10.95 -8.58
C VAL A 82 -9.05 -9.73 -7.67
N GLY A 83 -9.12 -9.91 -6.36
CA GLY A 83 -9.12 -8.84 -5.37
C GLY A 83 -7.90 -7.93 -5.49
N THR A 84 -6.69 -8.50 -5.61
CA THR A 84 -5.44 -7.75 -5.80
C THR A 84 -5.45 -6.95 -7.10
N VAL A 85 -5.96 -7.51 -8.20
CA VAL A 85 -6.07 -6.78 -9.48
C VAL A 85 -7.04 -5.60 -9.37
N LEU A 86 -8.20 -5.81 -8.74
CA LEU A 86 -9.15 -4.73 -8.47
C LEU A 86 -8.53 -3.66 -7.56
N ALA A 87 -7.73 -4.08 -6.57
CA ALA A 87 -7.04 -3.18 -5.66
C ALA A 87 -6.05 -2.28 -6.38
N ALA A 88 -5.19 -2.87 -7.20
CA ALA A 88 -4.27 -2.13 -8.06
C ALA A 88 -5.03 -1.17 -8.99
N GLY A 89 -6.12 -1.62 -9.61
CA GLY A 89 -6.93 -0.82 -10.51
C GLY A 89 -7.49 0.45 -9.88
N TYR A 90 -8.13 0.35 -8.71
CA TYR A 90 -8.71 1.54 -8.07
C TYR A 90 -7.64 2.48 -7.51
N LEU A 91 -6.52 1.95 -7.00
CA LEU A 91 -5.41 2.74 -6.47
C LEU A 91 -4.68 3.52 -7.57
N LEU A 92 -4.44 2.88 -8.72
CA LEU A 92 -3.86 3.55 -9.89
C LEU A 92 -4.82 4.60 -10.46
N TRP A 93 -6.12 4.30 -10.51
CA TRP A 93 -7.15 5.26 -10.92
C TRP A 93 -7.18 6.50 -10.00
N LEU A 94 -7.09 6.28 -8.67
CA LEU A 94 -6.99 7.36 -7.69
C LEU A 94 -5.73 8.20 -7.94
N TYR A 95 -4.58 7.56 -8.04
CA TYR A 95 -3.30 8.24 -8.25
C TYR A 95 -3.30 9.04 -9.56
N GLN A 96 -3.80 8.46 -10.65
CA GLN A 96 -3.95 9.12 -11.93
C GLN A 96 -4.76 10.42 -11.81
N ARG A 97 -5.92 10.37 -11.15
CA ARG A 97 -6.82 11.53 -11.07
C ARG A 97 -6.34 12.62 -10.13
N VAL A 98 -5.69 12.25 -9.04
CA VAL A 98 -5.25 13.22 -8.02
C VAL A 98 -3.89 13.81 -8.39
N ALA A 99 -2.95 13.00 -8.86
CA ALA A 99 -1.56 13.43 -9.04
C ALA A 99 -1.27 14.03 -10.41
N PHE A 100 -1.82 13.49 -11.49
CA PHE A 100 -1.50 13.90 -12.85
C PHE A 100 -2.48 14.95 -13.40
N GLY A 101 -2.15 15.48 -14.58
CA GLY A 101 -2.92 16.50 -15.27
C GLY A 101 -2.59 17.91 -14.80
N THR A 102 -3.44 18.87 -15.18
CA THR A 102 -3.35 20.25 -14.72
C THR A 102 -4.15 20.44 -13.43
N PRO A 103 -3.77 21.43 -12.59
CA PRO A 103 -4.61 21.93 -11.52
C PRO A 103 -6.04 22.19 -12.01
N LYS A 104 -7.04 21.91 -11.17
CA LYS A 104 -8.42 22.31 -11.48
C LYS A 104 -8.53 23.83 -11.36
N GLU A 105 -9.41 24.43 -12.16
CA GLU A 105 -9.67 25.88 -12.13
C GLU A 105 -9.94 26.43 -10.71
N GLU A 106 -10.60 25.63 -9.86
CA GLU A 106 -10.85 25.95 -8.45
C GLU A 106 -9.58 26.22 -7.63
N TRP A 107 -8.47 25.61 -8.02
CA TRP A 107 -7.17 25.69 -7.33
C TRP A 107 -6.09 26.35 -8.20
N GLU A 108 -6.44 26.77 -9.41
CA GLU A 108 -5.50 27.34 -10.35
C GLU A 108 -5.09 28.74 -9.88
N GLY A 109 -3.78 28.94 -9.69
CA GLY A 109 -3.23 30.18 -9.15
C GLY A 109 -3.25 30.29 -7.62
N HIS A 110 -3.75 29.29 -6.89
CA HIS A 110 -3.58 29.20 -5.45
C HIS A 110 -2.19 28.64 -5.10
N ASP A 111 -1.51 29.25 -4.15
CA ASP A 111 -0.27 28.72 -3.59
C ASP A 111 -0.60 27.60 -2.60
N ILE A 112 -0.68 26.37 -3.11
CA ILE A 112 -0.87 25.19 -2.29
C ILE A 112 0.49 24.80 -1.71
N PRO A 113 0.68 24.90 -0.37
CA PRO A 113 1.97 24.55 0.22
C PRO A 113 2.25 23.06 0.00
N ASP A 114 3.48 22.71 -0.37
CA ASP A 114 3.89 21.30 -0.43
C ASP A 114 4.10 20.72 0.98
N ALA A 115 4.57 19.47 1.08
CA ALA A 115 4.87 18.81 2.34
C ALA A 115 5.85 19.64 3.20
N THR A 116 5.41 19.98 4.40
CA THR A 116 6.23 20.70 5.38
C THR A 116 7.34 19.79 5.93
N VAL A 117 8.40 20.38 6.46
CA VAL A 117 9.51 19.61 7.07
C VAL A 117 9.01 18.69 8.18
N TYR A 118 8.07 19.15 9.00
CA TYR A 118 7.50 18.35 10.09
C TYR A 118 6.71 17.14 9.57
N GLU A 119 5.93 17.31 8.49
CA GLU A 119 5.25 16.21 7.82
C GLU A 119 6.26 15.22 7.25
N LEU A 120 7.29 15.70 6.54
CA LEU A 120 8.32 14.84 5.95
C LEU A 120 9.07 14.03 7.01
N VAL A 121 9.45 14.65 8.13
CA VAL A 121 10.12 13.94 9.24
C VAL A 121 9.18 12.91 9.88
N ALA A 122 7.90 13.24 10.06
CA ALA A 122 6.92 12.30 10.61
C ALA A 122 6.67 11.11 9.66
N TRP A 123 6.74 11.34 8.35
CA TRP A 123 6.48 10.32 7.33
C TRP A 123 7.71 9.48 6.97
N ALA A 124 8.92 10.01 7.16
CA ALA A 124 10.17 9.35 6.83
C ALA A 124 10.29 7.92 7.42
N PRO A 125 9.95 7.65 8.69
CA PRO A 125 10.00 6.29 9.24
C PRO A 125 9.13 5.30 8.48
N MET A 126 7.92 5.73 8.06
CA MET A 126 7.04 4.85 7.27
C MET A 126 7.64 4.54 5.90
N VAL A 127 8.16 5.55 5.22
CA VAL A 127 8.80 5.38 3.90
C VAL A 127 10.01 4.46 3.99
N ILE A 128 10.86 4.67 5.00
CA ILE A 128 12.04 3.84 5.26
C ILE A 128 11.61 2.39 5.49
N LEU A 129 10.63 2.15 6.37
CA LEU A 129 10.15 0.79 6.64
C LEU A 129 9.54 0.12 5.40
N MET A 130 8.79 0.86 4.58
CA MET A 130 8.21 0.34 3.33
C MET A 130 9.29 -0.17 2.37
N VAL A 131 10.41 0.55 2.25
CA VAL A 131 11.51 0.19 1.36
C VAL A 131 12.39 -0.88 1.99
N VAL A 132 12.80 -0.73 3.26
CA VAL A 132 13.69 -1.67 3.95
C VAL A 132 13.06 -3.05 4.04
N LEU A 133 11.79 -3.16 4.47
CA LEU A 133 11.10 -4.45 4.54
C LEU A 133 10.70 -4.97 3.14
N GLY A 134 10.61 -4.09 2.15
CA GLY A 134 10.40 -4.46 0.76
C GLY A 134 11.63 -5.11 0.11
N VAL A 135 12.82 -4.59 0.41
CA VAL A 135 14.09 -5.10 -0.12
C VAL A 135 14.62 -6.27 0.71
N TYR A 136 14.48 -6.21 2.04
CA TYR A 136 14.99 -7.21 2.96
C TYR A 136 13.90 -7.65 3.97
N PRO A 137 12.95 -8.49 3.53
CA PRO A 137 11.81 -8.91 4.34
C PRO A 137 12.18 -9.83 5.52
N ASN A 138 13.36 -10.48 5.46
CA ASN A 138 13.81 -11.42 6.49
C ASN A 138 13.92 -10.79 7.88
N LEU A 139 14.15 -9.47 7.97
CA LEU A 139 14.13 -8.76 9.26
C LEU A 139 12.82 -8.94 10.02
N LEU A 140 11.71 -9.07 9.29
CA LEU A 140 10.41 -9.33 9.88
C LEU A 140 10.19 -10.83 10.08
N PHE A 141 10.48 -11.65 9.06
CA PHE A 141 10.24 -13.09 9.11
C PHE A 141 11.03 -13.79 10.23
N GLU A 142 12.31 -13.46 10.43
CA GLU A 142 13.12 -14.05 11.50
C GLU A 142 12.53 -13.82 12.90
N VAL A 143 11.85 -12.69 13.11
CA VAL A 143 11.19 -12.36 14.38
C VAL A 143 9.85 -13.10 14.51
N THR A 144 9.12 -13.30 13.42
CA THR A 144 7.78 -13.89 13.43
C THR A 144 7.77 -15.41 13.34
N ASP A 145 8.71 -16.02 12.62
CA ASP A 145 8.71 -17.44 12.27
C ASP A 145 8.65 -18.35 13.50
N GLY A 146 9.43 -18.04 14.53
CA GLY A 146 9.45 -18.82 15.77
C GLY A 146 8.13 -18.77 16.55
N ALA A 147 7.35 -17.69 16.43
CA ALA A 147 6.03 -17.57 17.04
C ALA A 147 4.95 -18.27 16.19
N VAL A 148 5.05 -18.16 14.87
CA VAL A 148 4.14 -18.83 13.92
C VAL A 148 4.29 -20.34 14.01
N ALA A 149 5.51 -20.88 14.01
CA ALA A 149 5.76 -22.32 14.13
C ALA A 149 5.18 -22.91 15.42
N ARG A 150 5.33 -22.21 16.54
CA ARG A 150 4.72 -22.61 17.82
C ARG A 150 3.19 -22.62 17.77
N SER A 151 2.59 -21.63 17.11
CA SER A 151 1.14 -21.55 16.93
C SER A 151 0.61 -22.69 16.06
N LEU A 152 1.31 -23.02 14.97
CA LEU A 152 0.95 -24.12 14.07
C LEU A 152 1.09 -25.49 14.74
N ALA A 153 2.14 -25.69 15.53
CA ALA A 153 2.33 -26.90 16.32
C ALA A 153 1.21 -27.10 17.36
N ALA A 154 0.78 -26.03 18.02
CA ALA A 154 -0.33 -26.08 18.97
C ALA A 154 -1.68 -26.44 18.32
N LEU A 155 -1.86 -26.08 17.05
CA LEU A 155 -3.04 -26.42 16.25
C LEU A 155 -2.98 -27.82 15.63
N GLY A 156 -1.87 -28.55 15.81
CA GLY A 156 -1.69 -29.89 15.24
C GLY A 156 -1.49 -29.90 13.71
N VAL A 157 -1.17 -28.75 13.11
CA VAL A 157 -0.94 -28.58 11.66
C VAL A 157 0.56 -28.60 11.31
N GLY A 158 1.44 -28.61 12.32
CA GLY A 158 2.90 -28.69 12.13
C GLY A 158 3.39 -30.13 12.07
N GLY A 159 3.40 -30.72 10.88
CA GLY A 159 4.01 -32.01 10.56
C GLY A 159 4.61 -31.99 9.17
#